data_AF-A0A1G3QV36-F1
#
_entry.id   AF-A0A1G3QV36-F1
#
_cell.length_a   1.000
_cell.length_b   1.000
_cell.length_c   1.000
_cell.angle_alpha   90.00
_cell.angle_beta   90.00
_cell.angle_gamma   90.00
#
_symmetry.space_group_name_H-M   'P 1'
#
loop_
_entity.id
_entity.type
_entity.pdbx_description
1 polymer ?
#
loop_
_entity_poly.entity_id
_entity_poly.type
_entity_poly.pdbx_seq_one_letter_code
_entity_poly.pdbx_strand_id
1 'polypeptide(L)'
;MHSTRSDGGKTPAELAALYAGAGYDFIVLTDHWVAGVPDDLPRASPLTVLDGVELDSDNDTGANFHVVCIGCRGGISREMGFEAGMAEARRQGAVLVLAHPLWTGNSAEDALRHGFDGVEVFNNVADWLNGKSSGAFHWDRMLDCSLSTFGSAVDDAHINAAHPTWNGGWVHVDAPAPTAEALIAAIRVGRFVSSRGPVIRSLAARDREVTVSCSPVRFIRLVGPASKGRRLAALDGPPLTEGAFTVPDEWAHARIEIEDERGLRAWTNALFV
;
A
#
# COMPACT_ATOMS: atom_id res chain seq x y z
N MET A 1 -1.88 -5.24 8.71
CA MET A 1 -1.93 -6.65 9.14
C MET A 1 -2.45 -6.71 10.57
N HIS A 2 -3.07 -7.83 10.91
CA HIS A 2 -3.84 -8.02 12.14
C HIS A 2 -3.17 -9.03 13.04
N SER A 3 -3.14 -8.74 14.34
CA SER A 3 -2.61 -9.61 15.37
C SER A 3 -3.74 -10.12 16.27
N THR A 4 -3.39 -10.89 17.30
CA THR A 4 -4.33 -11.32 18.35
C THR A 4 -4.91 -10.17 19.18
N ARG A 5 -4.53 -8.91 18.92
CA ARG A 5 -5.14 -7.72 19.54
C ARG A 5 -6.46 -7.35 18.88
N SER A 6 -6.74 -7.86 17.69
CA SER A 6 -8.05 -7.81 17.04
C SER A 6 -8.49 -9.23 16.61
N ASP A 7 -8.42 -9.55 15.32
CA ASP A 7 -8.92 -10.80 14.73
C ASP A 7 -7.84 -11.64 14.03
N GLY A 8 -6.57 -11.27 14.20
CA GLY A 8 -5.41 -12.04 13.77
C GLY A 8 -5.19 -13.30 14.63
N GLY A 9 -4.52 -14.28 14.02
CA GLY A 9 -4.19 -15.57 14.65
C GLY A 9 -2.78 -15.64 15.25
N LYS A 10 -1.99 -14.57 15.16
CA LYS A 10 -0.62 -14.48 15.67
C LYS A 10 -0.42 -13.26 16.56
N THR A 11 0.38 -13.42 17.61
CA THR A 11 0.78 -12.31 18.47
C THR A 11 1.66 -11.31 17.70
N PRO A 12 1.74 -10.04 18.13
CA PRO A 12 2.68 -9.08 17.55
C PRO A 12 4.12 -9.58 17.46
N ALA A 13 4.60 -10.27 18.50
CA ALA A 13 5.94 -10.84 18.55
C ALA A 13 6.15 -11.95 17.50
N GLU A 14 5.17 -12.84 17.33
CA GLU A 14 5.21 -13.88 16.30
C GLU A 14 5.18 -13.31 14.88
N LEU A 15 4.37 -12.26 14.64
CA LEU A 15 4.34 -11.55 13.36
C LEU A 15 5.69 -10.91 13.04
N ALA A 16 6.28 -10.19 14.01
CA ALA A 16 7.60 -9.58 13.82
C ALA A 16 8.67 -10.62 13.48
N ALA A 17 8.69 -11.76 14.19
CA ALA A 17 9.62 -12.84 13.89
C ALA A 17 9.38 -13.49 12.51
N LEU A 18 8.10 -13.72 12.16
CA LEU A 18 7.72 -14.33 10.89
C LEU A 18 8.14 -13.46 9.68
N TYR A 19 7.80 -12.18 9.71
CA TYR A 19 8.11 -11.25 8.62
C TYR A 19 9.60 -10.93 8.54
N ALA A 20 10.31 -10.84 9.68
CA ALA A 20 11.76 -10.72 9.68
C ALA A 20 12.42 -11.95 9.02
N GLY A 21 11.91 -13.16 9.30
CA GLY A 21 12.35 -14.40 8.65
C GLY A 21 12.09 -14.43 7.14
N ALA A 22 11.13 -13.63 6.65
CA ALA A 22 10.85 -13.45 5.22
C ALA A 22 11.65 -12.30 4.58
N GLY A 23 12.50 -11.60 5.35
CA GLY A 23 13.37 -10.53 4.85
C GLY A 23 12.78 -9.12 4.91
N TYR A 24 11.72 -8.90 5.69
CA TYR A 24 11.14 -7.57 5.88
C TYR A 24 11.94 -6.75 6.90
N ASP A 25 12.17 -5.47 6.58
CA ASP A 25 12.77 -4.50 7.51
C ASP A 25 11.76 -3.90 8.49
N PHE A 26 10.47 -3.94 8.15
CA PHE A 26 9.40 -3.39 8.98
C PHE A 26 8.04 -4.04 8.72
N ILE A 27 7.12 -3.87 9.67
CA ILE A 27 5.69 -4.16 9.54
C ILE A 27 4.87 -2.99 10.07
N VAL A 28 3.59 -2.92 9.70
CA VAL A 28 2.61 -2.03 10.33
C VAL A 28 1.53 -2.88 10.97
N LEU A 29 1.40 -2.80 12.29
CA LEU A 29 0.28 -3.42 13.00
C LEU A 29 -0.93 -2.51 12.87
N THR A 30 -2.02 -3.03 12.31
CA THR A 30 -3.24 -2.27 11.98
C THR A 30 -4.46 -2.98 12.54
N ASP A 31 -4.34 -3.47 13.78
CA ASP A 31 -5.44 -4.14 14.46
C ASP A 31 -6.71 -3.28 14.48
N HIS A 32 -7.87 -3.91 14.29
CA HIS A 32 -9.16 -3.21 14.20
C HIS A 32 -9.43 -2.37 15.46
N TRP A 33 -9.46 -1.05 15.30
CA TRP A 33 -9.69 -0.08 16.37
C TRP A 33 -8.74 -0.18 17.57
N VAL A 34 -7.57 -0.79 17.40
CA VAL A 34 -6.55 -0.91 18.44
C VAL A 34 -5.25 -0.27 17.96
N ALA A 35 -5.12 1.03 18.24
CA ALA A 35 -3.87 1.78 18.06
C ALA A 35 -2.93 1.59 19.27
N GLY A 36 -1.64 1.84 19.08
CA GLY A 36 -0.61 1.75 20.12
C GLY A 36 0.37 0.63 19.81
N VAL A 37 1.67 0.92 19.97
CA VAL A 37 2.72 -0.11 19.97
C VAL A 37 2.44 -1.11 21.11
N PRO A 38 2.36 -2.42 20.84
CA PRO A 38 2.14 -3.42 21.87
C PRO A 38 3.25 -3.45 22.94
N ASP A 39 2.87 -3.53 24.21
CA ASP A 39 3.80 -3.65 25.34
C ASP A 39 4.57 -4.98 25.34
N ASP A 40 4.04 -6.00 24.65
CA ASP A 40 4.58 -7.36 24.57
C ASP A 40 5.58 -7.55 23.41
N LEU A 41 5.89 -6.49 22.65
CA LEU A 41 6.97 -6.55 21.68
C LEU A 41 8.31 -6.80 22.37
N PRO A 42 9.16 -7.69 21.84
CA PRO A 42 10.50 -7.90 22.37
C PRO A 42 11.27 -6.57 22.43
N ARG A 43 12.00 -6.32 23.53
CA ARG A 43 12.83 -5.10 23.70
C ARG A 43 13.78 -4.85 22.51
N ALA A 44 14.22 -5.91 21.85
CA ALA A 44 14.89 -5.87 20.56
C ALA A 44 14.05 -6.67 19.56
N SER A 45 13.09 -6.00 18.91
CA SER A 45 12.36 -6.57 17.79
C SER A 45 13.31 -6.85 16.62
N PRO A 46 13.15 -7.96 15.88
CA PRO A 46 14.01 -8.30 14.75
C PRO A 46 13.81 -7.39 13.52
N LEU A 47 12.74 -6.58 13.52
CA LEU A 47 12.42 -5.57 12.52
C LEU A 47 11.72 -4.37 13.17
N THR A 48 11.55 -3.28 12.44
CA THR A 48 10.82 -2.10 12.93
C THR A 48 9.32 -2.33 12.90
N VAL A 49 8.64 -2.13 14.03
CA VAL A 49 7.18 -2.22 14.11
C VAL A 49 6.60 -0.81 14.11
N LEU A 50 5.88 -0.46 13.05
CA LEU A 50 5.14 0.78 12.97
C LEU A 50 3.77 0.61 13.61
N ASP A 51 3.39 1.64 14.36
CA ASP A 51 2.07 1.74 14.94
C ASP A 51 1.06 2.21 13.90
N GLY A 52 -0.13 1.65 13.96
CA GLY A 52 -1.23 1.90 13.07
C GLY A 52 -2.54 1.36 13.64
N VAL A 53 -3.62 1.64 12.94
CA VAL A 53 -4.95 1.14 13.28
C VAL A 53 -5.75 1.00 12.01
N GLU A 54 -6.55 -0.05 11.91
CA GLU A 54 -7.59 -0.13 10.89
C GLU A 54 -8.93 0.27 11.50
N LEU A 55 -9.55 1.28 10.89
CA LEU A 55 -10.89 1.72 11.25
C LEU A 55 -11.86 1.07 10.27
N ASP A 56 -12.71 0.18 10.77
CA ASP A 56 -13.82 -0.40 10.03
C ASP A 56 -15.16 0.14 10.54
N SER A 57 -16.02 0.60 9.63
CA SER A 57 -17.40 1.01 9.94
C SER A 57 -18.22 1.11 8.66
N ASP A 58 -19.54 0.92 8.78
CA ASP A 58 -20.46 1.49 7.82
C ASP A 58 -20.57 3.01 8.10
N ASN A 59 -20.58 3.83 7.04
CA ASN A 59 -20.78 5.26 7.16
C ASN A 59 -22.29 5.61 7.20
N ASP A 60 -22.62 6.90 7.36
CA ASP A 60 -24.01 7.39 7.42
C ASP A 60 -24.84 7.09 6.15
N THR A 61 -24.20 6.75 5.04
CA THR A 61 -24.85 6.35 3.78
C THR A 61 -25.01 4.83 3.63
N GLY A 62 -24.57 4.05 4.62
CA GLY A 62 -24.56 2.59 4.60
C GLY A 62 -23.43 1.98 3.75
N ALA A 63 -22.47 2.80 3.31
CA ALA A 63 -21.29 2.31 2.61
C ALA A 63 -20.27 1.81 3.64
N ASN A 64 -19.76 0.60 3.42
CA ASN A 64 -18.76 -0.01 4.28
C ASN A 64 -17.37 0.55 3.96
N PHE A 65 -16.63 0.98 4.98
CA PHE A 65 -15.27 1.47 4.84
C PHE A 65 -14.34 0.74 5.78
N HIS A 66 -13.15 0.46 5.25
CA HIS A 66 -11.98 0.09 6.02
C HIS A 66 -10.88 1.11 5.70
N VAL A 67 -10.29 1.72 6.73
CA VAL A 67 -9.29 2.78 6.59
C VAL A 67 -8.10 2.47 7.48
N VAL A 68 -6.96 2.22 6.84
CA VAL A 68 -5.70 2.01 7.53
C VAL A 68 -5.07 3.37 7.84
N CYS A 69 -4.85 3.64 9.12
CA CYS A 69 -4.18 4.82 9.62
C CYS A 69 -2.76 4.43 10.07
N ILE A 70 -1.72 4.96 9.42
CA ILE A 70 -0.32 4.62 9.69
C ILE A 70 0.36 5.76 10.47
N GLY A 71 0.99 5.44 11.60
CA GLY A 71 1.76 6.38 12.41
C GLY A 71 0.97 7.10 13.51
N CYS A 72 -0.22 6.62 13.88
CA CYS A 72 -0.89 7.01 15.12
C CYS A 72 -0.25 6.32 16.34
N ARG A 73 -0.40 6.87 17.55
CA ARG A 73 0.30 6.41 18.78
C ARG A 73 -0.62 5.83 19.86
N GLY A 74 -1.94 5.84 19.64
CA GLY A 74 -2.95 5.42 20.61
C GLY A 74 -4.10 6.43 20.75
N GLY A 75 -5.03 6.17 21.67
CA GLY A 75 -6.16 7.08 21.96
C GLY A 75 -7.25 7.12 20.88
N ILE A 76 -7.27 6.12 19.99
CA ILE A 76 -8.31 5.90 19.00
C ILE A 76 -9.07 4.65 19.41
N SER A 77 -10.40 4.75 19.52
CA SER A 77 -11.26 3.63 19.90
C SER A 77 -12.60 3.71 19.19
N ARG A 78 -13.30 2.58 19.12
CA ARG A 78 -14.56 2.43 18.37
C ARG A 78 -15.66 3.36 18.89
N GLU A 79 -15.64 3.70 20.18
CA GLU A 79 -16.60 4.60 20.83
C GLU A 79 -16.53 6.04 20.29
N MET A 80 -15.41 6.44 19.67
CA MET A 80 -15.29 7.76 19.04
C MET A 80 -16.18 7.88 17.79
N GLY A 81 -16.45 6.77 17.13
CA GLY A 81 -17.08 6.74 15.80
C GLY A 81 -16.07 6.98 14.67
N PHE A 82 -16.44 6.57 13.46
CA PHE A 82 -15.56 6.45 12.30
C PHE A 82 -14.88 7.77 11.89
N GLU A 83 -15.66 8.83 11.64
CA GLU A 83 -15.13 10.13 11.24
C GLU A 83 -14.24 10.75 12.32
N ALA A 84 -14.65 10.65 13.59
CA ALA A 84 -13.87 11.19 14.70
C ALA A 84 -12.58 10.40 14.91
N GLY A 85 -12.60 9.08 14.70
CA GLY A 85 -11.40 8.23 14.69
C GLY A 85 -10.42 8.63 13.59
N MET A 86 -10.90 8.84 12.36
CA MET A 86 -10.07 9.35 11.26
C MET A 86 -9.53 10.75 11.55
N ALA A 87 -10.35 11.65 12.10
CA ALA A 87 -9.92 13.00 12.48
C ALA A 87 -8.84 12.98 13.58
N GLU A 88 -8.97 12.09 14.56
CA GLU A 88 -7.97 11.91 15.60
C GLU A 88 -6.66 11.33 15.03
N ALA A 89 -6.75 10.32 14.16
CA ALA A 89 -5.59 9.80 13.45
C ALA A 89 -4.88 10.91 12.67
N ARG A 90 -5.63 11.72 11.90
CA ARG A 90 -5.11 12.90 11.18
C ARG A 90 -4.44 13.90 12.11
N ARG A 91 -5.03 14.20 13.28
CA ARG A 91 -4.47 15.13 14.29
C ARG A 91 -3.11 14.65 14.82
N GLN A 92 -2.91 13.34 14.91
CA GLN A 92 -1.63 12.73 15.27
C GLN A 92 -0.63 12.69 14.09
N GLY A 93 -1.05 13.17 12.92
CA GLY A 93 -0.27 13.09 11.70
C GLY A 93 -0.30 11.70 11.08
N ALA A 94 -1.32 10.86 11.28
CA ALA A 94 -1.38 9.59 10.58
C ALA A 94 -1.56 9.78 9.06
N VAL A 95 -1.02 8.83 8.30
CA VAL A 95 -1.32 8.65 6.88
C VAL A 95 -2.58 7.80 6.76
N LEU A 96 -3.56 8.23 5.97
CA LEU A 96 -4.83 7.52 5.81
C LEU A 96 -4.88 6.83 4.45
N VAL A 97 -5.10 5.52 4.46
CA VAL A 97 -5.16 4.67 3.27
C VAL A 97 -6.53 4.00 3.20
N LEU A 98 -7.21 4.14 2.07
CA LEU A 98 -8.45 3.41 1.79
C LEU A 98 -8.11 1.93 1.55
N ALA A 99 -8.56 1.06 2.44
CA ALA A 99 -8.26 -0.36 2.39
C ALA A 99 -9.21 -1.10 1.44
N HIS A 100 -8.64 -1.99 0.61
CA HIS A 100 -9.34 -2.95 -0.26
C HIS A 100 -10.73 -2.51 -0.78
N PRO A 101 -10.84 -1.37 -1.48
CA PRO A 101 -12.12 -0.69 -1.72
C PRO A 101 -13.10 -1.48 -2.60
N LEU A 102 -12.59 -2.38 -3.44
CA LEU A 102 -13.44 -3.25 -4.25
C LEU A 102 -14.12 -4.34 -3.39
N TRP A 103 -13.47 -4.81 -2.32
CA TRP A 103 -14.04 -5.80 -1.41
C TRP A 103 -15.20 -5.22 -0.62
N THR A 104 -15.01 -4.04 -0.04
CA THR A 104 -15.99 -3.27 0.74
C THR A 104 -17.06 -2.60 -0.13
N GLY A 105 -16.86 -2.57 -1.45
CA GLY A 105 -17.84 -2.05 -2.41
C GLY A 105 -17.86 -0.52 -2.51
N ASN A 106 -16.76 0.15 -2.15
CA ASN A 106 -16.66 1.61 -2.25
C ASN A 106 -16.75 2.06 -3.72
N SER A 107 -17.48 3.14 -3.95
CA SER A 107 -17.58 3.82 -5.24
C SER A 107 -16.36 4.73 -5.52
N ALA A 108 -16.34 5.37 -6.69
CA ALA A 108 -15.35 6.41 -6.98
C ALA A 108 -15.55 7.63 -6.06
N GLU A 109 -16.80 7.98 -5.78
CA GLU A 109 -17.18 9.08 -4.90
C GLU A 109 -16.76 8.81 -3.45
N ASP A 110 -16.87 7.56 -3.01
CA ASP A 110 -16.42 7.12 -1.69
C ASP A 110 -14.89 7.28 -1.53
N ALA A 111 -14.13 6.95 -2.56
CA ALA A 111 -12.67 7.13 -2.54
C ALA A 111 -12.23 8.60 -2.45
N LEU A 112 -13.10 9.55 -2.78
CA LEU A 112 -12.81 10.98 -2.72
C LEU A 112 -13.33 11.64 -1.42
N ARG A 113 -14.12 10.93 -0.61
CA ARG A 113 -14.94 11.51 0.46
C ARG A 113 -14.12 12.05 1.65
N HIS A 114 -13.12 11.30 2.12
CA HIS A 114 -12.40 11.59 3.36
C HIS A 114 -10.98 12.13 3.14
N GLY A 115 -10.62 12.46 1.89
CA GLY A 115 -9.29 12.96 1.55
C GLY A 115 -8.18 11.99 1.96
N PHE A 116 -8.29 10.73 1.55
CA PHE A 116 -7.25 9.71 1.80
C PHE A 116 -5.94 10.08 1.10
N ASP A 117 -4.80 9.71 1.71
CA ASP A 117 -3.48 9.91 1.11
C ASP A 117 -3.11 8.80 0.12
N GLY A 118 -3.80 7.66 0.22
CA GLY A 118 -3.58 6.54 -0.68
C GLY A 118 -4.71 5.53 -0.65
N VAL A 119 -4.53 4.49 -1.47
CA VAL A 119 -5.46 3.38 -1.61
C VAL A 119 -4.70 2.09 -1.84
N GLU A 120 -5.22 0.98 -1.34
CA GLU A 120 -4.68 -0.33 -1.64
C GLU A 120 -4.96 -0.69 -3.11
N VAL A 121 -3.95 -0.56 -3.96
CA VAL A 121 -4.03 -1.01 -5.36
C VAL A 121 -4.07 -2.54 -5.45
N PHE A 122 -3.53 -3.22 -4.43
CA PHE A 122 -3.60 -4.66 -4.28
C PHE A 122 -3.71 -5.06 -2.80
N ASN A 123 -4.65 -5.94 -2.49
CA ASN A 123 -4.81 -6.57 -1.18
C ASN A 123 -4.82 -8.11 -1.30
N ASN A 124 -3.93 -8.79 -0.57
CA ASN A 124 -3.73 -10.23 -0.71
C ASN A 124 -4.84 -11.09 -0.08
N VAL A 125 -5.40 -10.71 1.06
CA VAL A 125 -6.52 -11.44 1.68
C VAL A 125 -7.77 -11.34 0.81
N ALA A 126 -8.09 -10.16 0.29
CA ALA A 126 -9.20 -9.98 -0.65
C ALA A 126 -9.01 -10.78 -1.95
N ASP A 127 -7.77 -10.92 -2.43
CA ASP A 127 -7.43 -11.76 -3.59
C ASP A 127 -7.78 -13.23 -3.33
N TRP A 128 -7.34 -13.74 -2.18
CA TRP A 128 -7.54 -15.13 -1.80
C TRP A 128 -9.00 -15.46 -1.47
N LEU A 129 -9.70 -14.56 -0.77
CA LEU A 129 -11.07 -14.78 -0.32
C LEU A 129 -12.07 -14.78 -1.47
N ASN A 130 -12.01 -13.77 -2.34
CA ASN A 130 -13.10 -13.50 -3.27
C ASN A 130 -12.68 -12.78 -4.56
N GLY A 131 -11.38 -12.63 -4.82
CA GLY A 131 -10.86 -12.02 -6.05
C GLY A 131 -11.11 -10.50 -6.15
N LYS A 132 -11.44 -9.81 -5.05
CA LYS A 132 -11.72 -8.37 -5.02
C LYS A 132 -10.52 -7.53 -4.55
N SER A 133 -9.31 -7.93 -4.96
CA SER A 133 -8.05 -7.35 -4.48
C SER A 133 -7.71 -5.97 -5.03
N SER A 134 -8.33 -5.54 -6.14
CA SER A 134 -7.88 -4.37 -6.89
C SER A 134 -8.54 -3.07 -6.44
N GLY A 135 -7.74 -2.09 -6.02
CA GLY A 135 -8.14 -0.68 -5.90
C GLY A 135 -7.63 0.21 -7.04
N ALA A 136 -7.15 -0.37 -8.14
CA ALA A 136 -6.53 0.40 -9.23
C ALA A 136 -7.48 1.43 -9.88
N PHE A 137 -8.77 1.08 -10.01
CA PHE A 137 -9.78 2.00 -10.51
C PHE A 137 -9.96 3.20 -9.57
N HIS A 138 -10.05 2.96 -8.26
CA HIS A 138 -10.16 4.00 -7.24
C HIS A 138 -8.93 4.90 -7.25
N TRP A 139 -7.74 4.31 -7.38
CA TRP A 139 -6.49 5.08 -7.45
C TRP A 139 -6.47 6.04 -8.65
N ASP A 140 -6.86 5.57 -9.84
CA ASP A 140 -6.94 6.45 -11.01
C ASP A 140 -7.94 7.60 -10.79
N ARG A 141 -9.07 7.36 -10.09
CA ARG A 141 -10.03 8.41 -9.73
C ARG A 141 -9.49 9.39 -8.69
N MET A 142 -8.74 8.92 -7.72
CA MET A 142 -8.11 9.79 -6.72
C MET A 142 -7.01 10.66 -7.33
N LEU A 143 -6.24 10.12 -8.29
CA LEU A 143 -5.23 10.88 -9.03
C LEU A 143 -5.84 12.01 -9.88
N ASP A 144 -7.09 11.86 -10.35
CA ASP A 144 -7.81 12.94 -11.03
C ASP A 144 -8.04 14.17 -10.11
N CYS A 145 -8.00 13.99 -8.79
CA CYS A 145 -8.19 15.06 -7.80
C CYS A 145 -6.91 15.47 -7.06
N SER A 146 -6.01 14.52 -6.77
CA SER A 146 -4.79 14.76 -6.02
C SER A 146 -3.66 13.88 -6.52
N LEU A 147 -2.66 14.52 -7.17
CA LEU A 147 -1.49 13.86 -7.73
C LEU A 147 -0.57 13.23 -6.67
N SER A 148 -0.71 13.63 -5.40
CA SER A 148 0.06 13.03 -4.30
C SER A 148 -0.52 11.72 -3.78
N THR A 149 -1.67 11.29 -4.30
CA THR A 149 -2.29 10.02 -3.87
C THR A 149 -1.43 8.84 -4.30
N PHE A 150 -1.03 8.00 -3.35
CA PHE A 150 -0.24 6.81 -3.61
C PHE A 150 -1.07 5.53 -3.69
N GLY A 151 -0.49 4.48 -4.29
CA GLY A 151 -1.08 3.15 -4.38
C GLY A 151 -0.22 2.13 -3.61
N SER A 152 -0.80 1.43 -2.64
CA SER A 152 -0.10 0.41 -1.84
C SER A 152 -0.50 -1.01 -2.23
N ALA A 153 0.48 -1.91 -2.32
CA ALA A 153 0.23 -3.35 -2.32
C ALA A 153 0.48 -3.88 -0.91
N VAL A 154 -0.49 -4.62 -0.36
CA VAL A 154 -0.42 -5.08 1.04
C VAL A 154 -0.94 -6.51 1.20
N ASP A 155 -0.63 -7.08 2.35
CA ASP A 155 -1.09 -8.40 2.73
C ASP A 155 -2.49 -8.43 3.31
N ASP A 156 -2.79 -7.50 4.23
CA ASP A 156 -3.96 -7.62 5.13
C ASP A 156 -3.94 -8.96 5.91
N ALA A 157 -2.74 -9.42 6.27
CA ALA A 157 -2.55 -10.73 6.87
C ALA A 157 -3.23 -10.82 8.25
N HIS A 158 -4.04 -11.87 8.43
CA HIS A 158 -4.59 -12.27 9.72
C HIS A 158 -3.91 -13.55 10.24
N ILE A 159 -3.54 -14.46 9.33
CA ILE A 159 -2.80 -15.70 9.61
C ILE A 159 -3.52 -16.58 10.65
N ASN A 160 -4.78 -16.88 10.35
CA ASN A 160 -5.63 -17.77 11.13
C ASN A 160 -6.26 -18.84 10.20
N ALA A 161 -7.09 -19.73 10.75
CA ALA A 161 -7.69 -20.83 9.97
C ALA A 161 -8.60 -20.35 8.83
N ALA A 162 -9.27 -19.20 8.98
CA ALA A 162 -10.12 -18.63 7.95
C ALA A 162 -9.29 -17.91 6.88
N HIS A 163 -8.25 -17.18 7.29
CA HIS A 163 -7.41 -16.33 6.44
C HIS A 163 -5.92 -16.71 6.59
N PRO A 164 -5.45 -17.80 5.94
CA PRO A 164 -4.10 -18.32 6.18
C PRO A 164 -2.99 -17.61 5.38
N THR A 165 -3.35 -16.70 4.47
CA THR A 165 -2.41 -16.08 3.53
C THR A 165 -1.62 -14.92 4.14
N TRP A 166 -0.38 -14.76 3.68
CA TRP A 166 0.56 -13.70 4.05
C TRP A 166 1.69 -13.64 3.01
N ASN A 167 2.49 -12.57 3.02
CA ASN A 167 3.61 -12.33 2.10
C ASN A 167 3.24 -12.40 0.61
N GLY A 168 2.09 -11.83 0.26
CA GLY A 168 1.60 -11.65 -1.10
C GLY A 168 1.61 -10.20 -1.59
N GLY A 169 1.66 -9.19 -0.72
CA GLY A 169 1.77 -7.79 -1.11
C GLY A 169 2.59 -6.96 -0.13
N TRP A 170 3.45 -6.08 -0.64
CA TRP A 170 4.33 -5.24 0.19
C TRP A 170 4.75 -3.94 -0.52
N VAL A 171 5.43 -3.08 0.25
CA VAL A 171 6.09 -1.87 -0.25
C VAL A 171 7.59 -1.92 -0.02
N HIS A 172 8.38 -1.35 -0.92
CA HIS A 172 9.80 -1.01 -0.69
C HIS A 172 9.91 0.49 -0.47
N VAL A 173 10.28 0.89 0.75
CA VAL A 173 10.33 2.29 1.17
C VAL A 173 11.74 2.85 1.01
N ASP A 174 11.86 3.99 0.34
CA ASP A 174 13.10 4.75 0.21
C ASP A 174 13.26 5.67 1.43
N ALA A 175 13.85 5.13 2.49
CA ALA A 175 14.13 5.81 3.75
C ALA A 175 15.62 5.72 4.10
N PRO A 176 16.20 6.76 4.75
CA PRO A 176 17.62 6.78 5.12
C PRO A 176 18.01 5.73 6.17
N ALA A 177 17.03 5.23 6.93
CA ALA A 177 17.18 4.17 7.91
C ALA A 177 15.83 3.48 8.13
N PRO A 178 15.80 2.20 8.55
CA PRO A 178 14.56 1.50 8.87
C PRO A 178 14.06 1.89 10.28
N THR A 179 14.00 3.18 10.63
CA THR A 179 13.41 3.64 11.90
C THR A 179 11.96 4.06 11.68
N ALA A 180 11.15 4.05 12.74
CA ALA A 180 9.74 4.39 12.65
C ALA A 180 9.52 5.80 12.08
N GLU A 181 10.29 6.78 12.56
CA GLU A 181 10.21 8.17 12.08
C GLU A 181 10.57 8.28 10.60
N ALA A 182 11.67 7.63 10.18
CA ALA A 182 12.15 7.70 8.80
C ALA A 182 11.19 7.01 7.82
N LEU A 183 10.67 5.84 8.19
CA LEU A 183 9.71 5.08 7.39
C LEU A 183 8.38 5.84 7.25
N ILE A 184 7.81 6.33 8.35
CA ILE A 184 6.54 7.10 8.31
C ILE A 184 6.71 8.39 7.50
N ALA A 185 7.85 9.08 7.65
CA ALA A 185 8.13 10.28 6.86
C ALA A 185 8.19 9.99 5.36
N ALA A 186 8.83 8.89 4.95
CA ALA A 186 8.90 8.48 3.55
C ALA A 186 7.53 8.02 2.99
N ILE A 187 6.78 7.22 3.75
CA ILE A 187 5.44 6.74 3.37
C ILE A 187 4.49 7.92 3.15
N ARG A 188 4.48 8.91 4.04
CA ARG A 188 3.61 10.10 3.97
C ARG A 188 3.72 10.85 2.65
N VAL A 189 4.92 10.89 2.06
CA VAL A 189 5.17 11.60 0.80
C VAL A 189 5.26 10.67 -0.41
N GLY A 190 4.84 9.40 -0.24
CA GLY A 190 4.82 8.43 -1.34
C GLY A 190 6.22 7.98 -1.81
N ARG A 191 7.27 8.07 -0.97
CA ARG A 191 8.62 7.60 -1.30
C ARG A 191 8.75 6.08 -1.12
N PHE A 192 8.00 5.34 -1.91
CA PHE A 192 8.05 3.90 -1.97
C PHE A 192 7.53 3.38 -3.31
N VAL A 193 7.77 2.09 -3.56
CA VAL A 193 7.14 1.33 -4.64
C VAL A 193 6.38 0.16 -4.04
N SER A 194 5.32 -0.28 -4.71
CA SER A 194 4.46 -1.39 -4.28
C SER A 194 4.72 -2.63 -5.13
N SER A 195 4.65 -3.82 -4.54
CA SER A 195 4.87 -5.07 -5.26
C SER A 195 4.05 -6.23 -4.71
N ARG A 196 3.75 -7.18 -5.60
CA ARG A 196 3.31 -8.54 -5.26
C ARG A 196 4.18 -9.62 -5.91
N GLY A 197 5.42 -9.30 -6.25
CA GLY A 197 6.36 -10.22 -6.88
C GLY A 197 7.60 -9.52 -7.45
N PRO A 198 7.47 -8.76 -8.56
CA PRO A 198 8.59 -8.11 -9.21
C PRO A 198 9.27 -7.04 -8.34
N VAL A 199 10.58 -6.86 -8.50
CA VAL A 199 11.35 -5.86 -7.75
C VAL A 199 11.70 -4.69 -8.66
N ILE A 200 11.32 -3.48 -8.27
CA ILE A 200 11.88 -2.24 -8.83
C ILE A 200 13.16 -1.93 -8.04
N ARG A 201 14.32 -2.00 -8.70
CA ARG A 201 15.64 -1.81 -8.07
C ARG A 201 16.08 -0.35 -8.10
N SER A 202 15.78 0.35 -9.18
CA SER A 202 16.03 1.78 -9.30
C SER A 202 14.96 2.44 -10.13
N LEU A 203 14.62 3.67 -9.77
CA LEU A 203 13.72 4.55 -10.49
C LEU A 203 14.35 5.93 -10.50
N ALA A 204 14.54 6.50 -11.68
CA ALA A 204 15.00 7.88 -11.82
C ALA A 204 14.04 8.61 -12.74
N ALA A 205 13.58 9.78 -12.30
CA ALA A 205 12.80 10.71 -13.09
C ALA A 205 13.55 12.04 -13.12
N ARG A 206 13.87 12.53 -14.31
CA ARG A 206 14.48 13.84 -14.52
C ARG A 206 13.85 14.49 -15.72
N ASP A 207 13.37 15.72 -15.55
CA ASP A 207 12.57 16.41 -16.55
C ASP A 207 11.39 15.51 -16.96
N ARG A 208 11.29 15.13 -18.24
CA ARG A 208 10.27 14.20 -18.75
C ARG A 208 10.79 12.78 -18.96
N GLU A 209 12.04 12.48 -18.60
CA GLU A 209 12.64 11.16 -18.81
C GLU A 209 12.53 10.31 -17.54
N VAL A 210 12.00 9.10 -17.69
CA VAL A 210 11.86 8.12 -16.62
C VAL A 210 12.62 6.86 -17.00
N THR A 211 13.55 6.44 -16.13
CA THR A 211 14.28 5.18 -16.26
C THR A 211 14.00 4.27 -15.08
N VAL A 212 13.90 2.97 -15.35
CA VAL A 212 13.64 1.94 -14.37
C VAL A 212 14.59 0.76 -14.58
N SER A 213 15.14 0.23 -13.50
CA SER A 213 15.76 -1.10 -13.47
C SER A 213 14.99 -2.01 -12.53
N CYS A 214 14.81 -3.28 -12.91
CA CYS A 214 13.91 -4.19 -12.23
C CYS A 214 14.35 -5.66 -12.34
N SER A 215 13.73 -6.53 -11.53
CA SER A 215 13.79 -7.98 -11.73
C SER A 215 13.33 -8.37 -13.14
N PRO A 216 13.66 -9.58 -13.64
CA PRO A 216 13.18 -10.04 -14.94
C PRO A 216 11.66 -9.89 -15.09
N VAL A 217 11.21 -9.18 -16.12
CA VAL A 217 9.78 -8.93 -16.41
C VAL A 217 9.44 -9.10 -17.89
N ARG A 218 8.16 -9.37 -18.18
CA ARG A 218 7.63 -9.45 -19.55
C ARG A 218 7.15 -8.10 -20.05
N PHE A 219 6.68 -7.24 -19.15
CA PHE A 219 6.20 -5.91 -19.49
C PHE A 219 6.74 -4.85 -18.54
N ILE A 220 7.07 -3.70 -19.13
CA ILE A 220 7.27 -2.43 -18.42
C ILE A 220 6.32 -1.44 -19.08
N ARG A 221 5.43 -0.81 -18.32
CA ARG A 221 4.37 0.07 -18.81
C ARG A 221 4.54 1.45 -18.18
N LEU A 222 4.56 2.48 -19.01
CA LEU A 222 4.29 3.86 -18.58
C LEU A 222 2.78 4.06 -18.65
N VAL A 223 2.14 4.08 -17.49
CA VAL A 223 0.69 4.24 -17.35
C VAL A 223 0.38 5.71 -17.17
N GLY A 224 -0.42 6.26 -18.09
CA GLY A 224 -0.85 7.66 -18.08
C GLY A 224 -2.34 7.82 -17.78
N PRO A 225 -2.88 9.04 -17.92
CA PRO A 225 -4.28 9.32 -17.66
C PRO A 225 -5.22 8.61 -18.65
N ALA A 226 -6.36 8.14 -18.17
CA ALA A 226 -7.41 7.50 -18.95
C ALA A 226 -6.89 6.37 -19.87
N SER A 227 -7.08 6.47 -21.19
CA SER A 227 -6.65 5.45 -22.16
C SER A 227 -5.17 5.54 -22.55
N LYS A 228 -4.43 6.53 -22.02
CA LYS A 228 -3.07 6.81 -22.46
C LYS A 228 -2.05 5.91 -21.76
N GLY A 229 -1.12 5.36 -22.53
CA GLY A 229 -0.06 4.51 -22.01
C GLY A 229 1.00 4.18 -23.06
N ARG A 230 2.19 3.81 -22.61
CA ARG A 230 3.26 3.25 -23.45
C ARG A 230 3.76 1.96 -22.81
N ARG A 231 4.33 1.05 -23.61
CA ARG A 231 4.87 -0.22 -23.09
C ARG A 231 6.14 -0.66 -23.80
N LEU A 232 7.00 -1.32 -23.05
CA LEU A 232 8.04 -2.23 -23.52
C LEU A 232 7.56 -3.67 -23.23
N ALA A 233 7.77 -4.59 -24.16
CA ALA A 233 7.32 -5.97 -24.03
C ALA A 233 8.36 -6.96 -24.57
N ALA A 234 8.63 -8.02 -23.80
CA ALA A 234 9.44 -9.17 -24.21
C ALA A 234 8.54 -10.39 -24.47
N LEU A 235 7.82 -10.37 -25.59
CA LEU A 235 6.86 -11.42 -25.96
C LEU A 235 7.55 -12.75 -26.29
N ASP A 236 8.53 -12.71 -27.19
CA ASP A 236 9.26 -13.90 -27.67
C ASP A 236 10.76 -13.84 -27.33
N GLY A 237 11.18 -12.84 -26.55
CA GLY A 237 12.57 -12.55 -26.21
C GLY A 237 12.96 -12.87 -24.77
N PRO A 238 14.23 -12.65 -24.41
CA PRO A 238 14.65 -12.68 -23.01
C PRO A 238 13.87 -11.63 -22.20
N PRO A 239 13.64 -11.88 -20.89
CA PRO A 239 12.92 -10.93 -20.05
C PRO A 239 13.64 -9.58 -19.98
N LEU A 240 12.87 -8.51 -19.84
CA LEU A 240 13.38 -7.16 -19.65
C LEU A 240 13.90 -7.02 -18.21
N THR A 241 14.99 -6.27 -18.02
CA THR A 241 15.51 -5.90 -16.70
C THR A 241 15.66 -4.38 -16.53
N GLU A 242 15.40 -3.64 -17.60
CA GLU A 242 15.49 -2.19 -17.65
C GLU A 242 14.52 -1.61 -18.67
N GLY A 243 14.15 -0.34 -18.49
CA GLY A 243 13.28 0.38 -19.41
C GLY A 243 13.44 1.89 -19.26
N ALA A 244 13.14 2.60 -20.34
CA ALA A 244 13.15 4.06 -20.37
C ALA A 244 11.94 4.59 -21.15
N PHE A 245 11.39 5.71 -20.69
CA PHE A 245 10.29 6.40 -21.35
C PHE A 245 10.43 7.92 -21.22
N THR A 246 10.05 8.62 -22.28
CA THR A 246 9.70 10.04 -22.21
C THR A 246 8.22 10.18 -21.88
N VAL A 247 7.89 10.89 -20.81
CA VAL A 247 6.51 11.22 -20.43
C VAL A 247 6.01 12.38 -21.30
N PRO A 248 4.88 12.21 -22.02
CA PRO A 248 4.35 13.28 -22.87
C PRO A 248 3.98 14.54 -22.09
N ASP A 249 4.21 15.71 -22.70
CA ASP A 249 4.01 17.02 -22.07
C ASP A 249 2.59 17.22 -21.53
N GLU A 250 1.60 16.64 -22.20
CA GLU A 250 0.18 16.77 -21.86
C GLU A 250 -0.29 15.83 -20.76
N TRP A 251 0.59 15.01 -20.17
CA TRP A 251 0.23 14.12 -19.07
C TRP A 251 0.51 14.82 -17.75
N ALA A 252 -0.53 14.95 -16.90
CA ALA A 252 -0.41 15.54 -15.57
C ALA A 252 0.32 14.62 -14.58
N HIS A 253 0.30 13.31 -14.83
CA HIS A 253 1.02 12.31 -14.07
C HIS A 253 1.29 11.08 -14.94
N ALA A 254 2.25 10.27 -14.51
CA ALA A 254 2.45 8.93 -15.01
C ALA A 254 2.91 8.02 -13.87
N ARG A 255 2.76 6.71 -14.02
CA ARG A 255 3.41 5.72 -13.15
C ARG A 255 4.05 4.62 -13.97
N ILE A 256 5.03 3.93 -13.40
CA ILE A 256 5.57 2.71 -13.96
C ILE A 256 4.83 1.52 -13.34
N GLU A 257 4.35 0.62 -14.19
CA GLU A 257 3.90 -0.72 -13.81
C GLU A 257 4.80 -1.75 -14.50
N ILE A 258 5.29 -2.73 -13.75
CA ILE A 258 6.04 -3.86 -14.29
C ILE A 258 5.31 -5.17 -14.02
N GLU A 259 5.44 -6.15 -14.91
CA GLU A 259 4.75 -7.45 -14.82
C GLU A 259 5.67 -8.60 -15.19
N ASP A 260 5.84 -9.57 -14.28
CA ASP A 260 6.67 -10.75 -14.51
C ASP A 260 5.99 -11.82 -15.39
N GLU A 261 6.70 -12.93 -15.64
CA GLU A 261 6.17 -14.05 -16.42
C GLU A 261 5.00 -14.79 -15.76
N ARG A 262 4.78 -14.59 -14.46
CA ARG A 262 3.68 -15.17 -13.70
C ARG A 262 2.46 -14.23 -13.66
N GLY A 263 2.58 -13.04 -14.26
CA GLY A 263 1.55 -12.01 -14.23
C GLY A 263 1.50 -11.21 -12.93
N LEU A 264 2.49 -11.37 -12.04
CA LEU A 264 2.59 -10.57 -10.81
C LEU A 264 3.13 -9.19 -11.16
N ARG A 265 2.72 -8.18 -10.38
CA ARG A 265 2.97 -6.78 -10.71
C ARG A 265 3.66 -6.01 -9.59
N ALA A 266 4.35 -4.94 -10.00
CA ALA A 266 4.82 -3.89 -9.12
C ALA A 266 4.54 -2.52 -9.72
N TRP A 267 4.35 -1.53 -8.87
CA TRP A 267 3.90 -0.19 -9.22
C TRP A 267 4.78 0.86 -8.53
N THR A 268 5.15 1.91 -9.27
CA THR A 268 5.61 3.15 -8.65
C THR A 268 4.41 3.99 -8.24
N ASN A 269 4.59 4.91 -7.30
CA ASN A 269 3.65 6.01 -7.13
C ASN A 269 3.66 6.94 -8.36
N ALA A 270 2.71 7.87 -8.40
CA ALA A 270 2.64 8.88 -9.46
C ALA A 270 3.94 9.69 -9.49
N LEU A 271 4.51 9.79 -10.69
CA LEU A 271 5.70 10.58 -10.99
C LEU A 271 5.27 11.99 -11.36
N PHE A 272 5.91 12.98 -10.72
CA PHE A 272 5.77 14.39 -11.05
C PHE A 272 6.86 14.74 -12.07
N VAL A 273 6.48 14.95 -13.32
CA VAL A 273 7.39 15.21 -14.46
C VAL A 273 6.82 16.29 -15.37
#